data_AF-A0A967MTL9-F1
#
_entry.id   AF-A0A967MTL9-F1
#
_cell.length_a   1.000
_cell.length_b   1.000
_cell.length_c   1.000
_cell.angle_alpha   90.00
_cell.angle_beta   90.00
_cell.angle_gamma   90.00
#
_symmetry.space_group_name_H-M   'P 1'
#
loop_
_entity.id
_entity.type
_entity.pdbx_description
1 polymer ?
#
loop_
_entity_poly.entity_id
_entity_poly.type
_entity_poly.pdbx_seq_one_letter_code
_entity_poly.pdbx_strand_id
1 'polypeptide(L)' 'MTKTEAERLWRRDELPAVRARYERDGRRDEPARAESWSAFTDALCKAGRISIRQYESWTTPR' A
#
# COMPACT_ATOMS: atom_id res chain seq x y z
N MET A 1 7.12 1.87 -12.52
CA MET A 1 5.77 2.36 -12.17
C MET A 1 5.89 3.67 -11.41
N THR A 2 4.91 4.58 -11.52
CA THR A 2 4.87 5.82 -10.73
C THR A 2 4.19 5.60 -9.37
N LYS A 3 4.42 6.50 -8.40
CA LYS A 3 3.75 6.42 -7.08
C LYS A 3 2.23 6.48 -7.24
N THR A 4 1.72 7.41 -8.03
CA THR A 4 0.28 7.58 -8.30
C THR A 4 -0.38 6.32 -8.85
N GLU A 5 0.28 5.61 -9.77
CA GLU A 5 -0.23 4.34 -10.29
C GLU A 5 -0.25 3.24 -9.23
N ALA A 6 0.83 3.13 -8.44
CA ALA A 6 0.92 2.17 -7.34
C ALA A 6 -0.17 2.43 -6.29
N GLU A 7 -0.41 3.69 -5.92
CA GLU A 7 -1.48 4.09 -5.01
C GLU A 7 -2.85 3.69 -5.55
N ARG A 8 -3.11 3.91 -6.84
CA ARG A 8 -4.37 3.54 -7.47
C ARG A 8 -4.59 2.02 -7.43
N LEU A 9 -3.55 1.23 -7.71
CA LEU A 9 -3.61 -0.23 -7.66
C LEU A 9 -3.86 -0.72 -6.23
N TRP A 10 -3.08 -0.23 -5.27
CA TRP A 10 -3.24 -0.60 -3.87
C TRP A 10 -4.64 -0.24 -3.31
N ARG A 11 -5.15 0.95 -3.62
CA ARG A 11 -6.50 1.38 -3.20
C ARG A 11 -7.61 0.50 -3.78
N ARG A 12 -7.39 -0.08 -4.96
CA ARG A 12 -8.34 -0.96 -5.64
C ARG A 12 -8.27 -2.39 -5.12
N ASP A 13 -7.06 -2.92 -4.96
CA ASP A 13 -6.82 -4.36 -4.80
C ASP A 13 -6.61 -4.77 -3.33
N GLU A 14 -5.87 -3.96 -2.55
CA GLU A 14 -5.42 -4.34 -1.20
C GLU A 14 -6.24 -3.64 -0.10
N LEU A 15 -6.50 -2.34 -0.27
CA LEU A 15 -7.19 -1.52 0.73
C LEU A 15 -8.58 -2.06 1.14
N PRO A 16 -9.42 -2.63 0.24
CA PRO A 16 -10.71 -3.20 0.65
C PRO A 16 -10.58 -4.30 1.70
N ALA A 17 -9.55 -5.16 1.59
CA ALA A 17 -9.32 -6.25 2.54
C ALA A 17 -8.89 -5.70 3.92
N VAL A 18 -8.02 -4.69 3.94
CA VAL A 18 -7.62 -4.00 5.17
C VAL A 18 -8.83 -3.38 5.86
N ARG A 19 -9.67 -2.66 5.11
CA ARG A 19 -10.90 -2.03 5.65
C ARG A 19 -11.86 -3.06 6.24
N ALA A 20 -12.14 -4.13 5.51
CA ALA A 20 -13.04 -5.18 5.95
C ALA A 20 -12.54 -5.91 7.21
N ARG A 21 -11.22 -5.96 7.42
CA ARG A 21 -10.60 -6.62 8.57
C ARG A 21 -10.45 -5.72 9.79
N TYR A 22 -9.99 -4.48 9.59
CA TYR A 22 -9.51 -3.61 10.67
C TYR A 22 -10.33 -2.33 10.87
N GLU A 23 -11.16 -1.91 9.90
CA GLU A 23 -11.91 -0.64 9.95
C GLU A 23 -13.42 -0.85 10.07
N ARG A 24 -13.84 -1.92 10.74
CA ARG A 24 -15.25 -2.28 10.89
C ARG A 24 -16.04 -1.29 11.74
N ASP A 25 -15.35 -0.60 12.64
CA ASP A 25 -15.88 0.46 13.49
C ASP A 25 -15.96 1.82 12.75
N GLY A 26 -15.63 1.84 11.45
CA GLY A 26 -15.58 3.05 10.62
C GLY A 26 -14.37 3.94 10.91
N ARG A 27 -13.45 3.52 11.77
CA ARG A 27 -12.21 4.25 12.06
C ARG A 27 -11.09 3.71 11.19
N ARG A 28 -10.24 4.62 10.71
CA ARG A 28 -9.08 4.23 9.91
C ARG A 28 -8.02 3.60 10.79
N ASP A 29 -7.56 2.43 10.38
CA ASP A 29 -6.43 1.76 11.02
C ASP A 29 -5.16 2.13 10.24
N GLU A 30 -4.54 3.25 10.64
CA GLU A 30 -3.32 3.76 10.00
C GLU A 30 -2.16 2.73 10.05
N PRO A 31 -1.90 2.02 11.18
CA PRO A 31 -0.93 0.93 11.21
C PRO A 31 -1.20 -0.17 10.18
N ALA A 32 -2.43 -0.70 10.11
CA ALA A 32 -2.76 -1.78 9.19
C ALA A 32 -2.68 -1.35 7.71
N ARG A 33 -3.04 -0.10 7.41
CA ARG A 33 -2.85 0.47 6.06
C ARG A 33 -1.38 0.63 5.71
N ALA A 34 -0.56 1.10 6.64
CA ALA A 34 0.88 1.25 6.42
C ALA A 34 1.55 -0.10 6.19
N GLU A 35 1.23 -1.11 6.99
CA GLU A 35 1.71 -2.47 6.81
C GLU A 35 1.32 -3.02 5.41
N SER A 36 0.06 -2.88 5.03
CA SER A 36 -0.43 -3.32 3.70
C SER A 36 0.28 -2.60 2.56
N TRP A 37 0.51 -1.29 2.66
CA TRP A 37 1.24 -0.52 1.65
C TRP A 37 2.70 -0.96 1.55
N SER A 38 3.37 -1.19 2.68
CA SER A 38 4.75 -1.68 2.71
C SER A 38 4.86 -3.07 2.08
N ALA A 39 3.97 -4.00 2.42
CA ALA A 39 3.95 -5.34 1.81
C ALA A 39 3.71 -5.28 0.28
N PHE A 40 2.78 -4.42 -0.16
CA PHE A 40 2.49 -4.22 -1.58
C PHE A 40 3.69 -3.64 -2.35
N THR A 41 4.31 -2.59 -1.83
CA THR A 41 5.47 -1.97 -2.49
C THR A 41 6.73 -2.83 -2.44
N ASP A 42 6.94 -3.62 -1.38
CA ASP A 42 7.98 -4.65 -1.32
C ASP A 42 7.79 -5.71 -2.41
N ALA A 43 6.56 -6.21 -2.59
CA ALA A 43 6.24 -7.15 -3.67
C ALA A 43 6.49 -6.55 -5.07
N LEU A 44 6.14 -5.28 -5.29
CA LEU A 44 6.46 -4.58 -6.54
C LEU A 44 7.97 -4.45 -6.78
N CYS A 45 8.74 -4.19 -5.71
CA CYS A 45 10.19 -4.09 -5.80
C CYS A 45 10.81 -5.45 -6.15
N LYS A 46 10.38 -6.53 -5.49
CA LYS A 46 10.81 -7.92 -5.78
C LYS A 46 10.44 -8.36 -7.19
N ALA A 47 9.31 -7.89 -7.72
CA ALA A 47 8.88 -8.15 -9.09
C ALA A 47 9.56 -7.24 -10.15
N GLY A 48 10.50 -6.38 -9.75
CA GLY A 48 11.20 -5.45 -10.65
C GLY A 48 10.32 -4.35 -11.25
N ARG A 49 9.14 -4.09 -10.67
CA ARG A 49 8.18 -3.09 -11.17
C ARG A 49 8.50 -1.66 -10.68
N ILE A 50 9.21 -1.56 -9.57
CA ILE A 50 9.78 -0.34 -8.99
C ILE A 50 11.21 -0.62 -8.54
N SER A 51 12.04 0.41 -8.45
CA SER A 51 13.41 0.27 -7.93
C SER A 51 13.44 0.33 -6.40
N ILE A 52 14.55 -0.13 -5.80
CA ILE A 52 14.80 -0.02 -4.35
C ILE A 52 14.67 1.43 -3.89
N ARG A 53 15.23 2.39 -4.64
CA ARG A 53 15.12 3.82 -4.32
C ARG A 53 13.68 4.31 -4.30
N GLN A 54 12.81 3.79 -5.18
CA GLN A 54 11.38 4.12 -5.15
C GLN A 54 10.71 3.52 -3.92
N TYR A 55 10.95 2.24 -3.63
CA TYR A 55 10.44 1.57 -2.43
C TYR A 55 10.81 2.32 -1.14
N GLU A 56 12.08 2.68 -0.95
CA GLU A 56 12.57 3.38 0.24
C GLU A 56 12.05 4.82 0.38
N SER A 57 11.67 5.46 -0.73
CA SER A 57 11.20 6.86 -0.74
C SER A 57 9.68 7.02 -0.64
N TRP A 58 8.91 5.95 -0.85
CA TRP A 58 7.45 6.03 -0.91
C TRP A 58 6.81 5.88 0.46
N THR A 59 6.32 6.99 1.00
CA THR A 59 5.47 6.99 2.20
C THR A 59 4.06 6.48 1.92
N THR A 60 3.47 5.83 2.92
CA THR A 60 2.08 5.35 2.92
C THR A 60 1.10 6.48 2.56
N PRO A 61 0.17 6.26 1.62
CA PRO A 61 -0.85 7.23 1.28
C PRO A 61 -1.84 7.45 2.43
N ARG A 62 -2.24 8.70 2.65
CA ARG A 62 -3.32 9.07 3.59
C ARG A 62 -4.70 8.96 2.94
#